data_AF-A0A971M6B6-F1
#
_entry.id   AF-A0A971M6B6-F1
#
_cell.length_a   1.000
_cell.length_b   1.000
_cell.length_c   1.000
_cell.angle_alpha   90.00
_cell.angle_beta   90.00
_cell.angle_gamma   90.00
#
_symmetry.space_group_name_H-M   'P 1'
#
loop_
_entity.id
_entity.type
_entity.pdbx_description
1 polymer ?
#
loop_
_entity_poly.entity_id
_entity_poly.type
_entity_poly.pdbx_seq_one_letter_code
_entity_poly.pdbx_strand_id
1 'polypeptide(L)'
;SGTLSGRRSRIIGMPNRRDVLSQIANTDFLQSCTLLHTRDVRLAKETAGLRDKELPKISCNRDSLLGLPLDAYRKYADSVEGGFIEAGAMLNEMKIIWHRDVPYPPQIIALASVFAVLGKEARTAAAKQKLAQWFWSVTLGELYGSSTESRLARDVPELVDWISGRGQKPRSLDEALFQRDRLLSLRSRLSAAYKGLHALLMKHGCRDFISGRGVELMTFFNDRIDIHHVFPQAWCKKNGISPNIYNSIVNKTALSKQSNIAISGDAPSVYLKRIEDKQGISKQDLDDILRSHLIEPDYLRSDDFDAFFASRTKSLSSLITEAMGKPVVEEQGTNEEESEDSTNDSEIDEDRES
;
A
#
# COMPACT_ATOMS: atom_id res chain seq x y z
N SER A 1 -20.13 -35.43 6.11
CA SER A 1 -19.27 -35.00 7.23
C SER A 1 -18.36 -33.88 6.75
N GLY A 2 -18.83 -32.63 6.80
CA GLY A 2 -18.05 -31.49 6.30
C GLY A 2 -16.84 -31.28 7.20
N THR A 3 -15.63 -31.42 6.66
CA THR A 3 -14.42 -30.97 7.33
C THR A 3 -14.61 -29.51 7.70
N LEU A 4 -14.67 -29.21 9.00
CA LEU A 4 -14.70 -27.83 9.50
C LEU A 4 -13.46 -27.13 8.93
N SER A 5 -13.66 -26.29 7.92
CA SER A 5 -12.61 -25.50 7.30
C SER A 5 -11.86 -24.74 8.39
N GLY A 6 -10.54 -24.93 8.52
CA GLY A 6 -9.73 -24.26 9.53
C GLY A 6 -9.77 -22.73 9.40
N ARG A 7 -9.38 -22.01 10.47
CA ARG A 7 -9.41 -20.52 10.52
C ARG A 7 -8.72 -19.90 9.30
N ARG A 8 -7.53 -20.41 8.94
CA ARG A 8 -6.77 -19.95 7.75
C ARG A 8 -7.61 -19.97 6.48
N SER A 9 -8.32 -21.08 6.22
CA SER A 9 -9.17 -21.22 5.03
C SER A 9 -10.37 -20.26 5.05
N ARG A 10 -10.91 -19.91 6.22
CA ARG A 10 -11.99 -18.91 6.35
C ARG A 10 -11.49 -17.47 6.17
N ILE A 11 -10.31 -17.16 6.71
CA ILE A 11 -9.62 -15.88 6.54
C ILE A 11 -9.30 -15.65 5.06
N ILE A 12 -8.67 -16.63 4.41
CA ILE A 12 -8.36 -16.57 2.98
C ILE A 12 -9.65 -16.58 2.16
N GLY A 13 -10.68 -17.33 2.57
CA GLY A 13 -11.95 -17.42 1.88
C GLY A 13 -11.93 -18.38 0.69
N MET A 14 -13.02 -19.15 0.56
CA MET A 14 -13.34 -19.98 -0.60
C MET A 14 -14.87 -19.99 -0.78
N PRO A 15 -15.43 -19.82 -2.00
CA PRO A 15 -14.74 -19.63 -3.29
C PRO A 15 -14.17 -18.21 -3.50
N ASN A 16 -14.65 -17.21 -2.74
CA ASN A 16 -14.21 -15.81 -2.87
C ASN A 16 -12.90 -15.59 -2.09
N ARG A 17 -11.78 -15.86 -2.76
CA ARG A 17 -10.44 -15.77 -2.19
C ARG A 17 -10.01 -14.31 -1.94
N ARG A 18 -9.34 -14.08 -0.81
CA ARG A 18 -8.72 -12.81 -0.41
C ARG A 18 -7.22 -12.95 -0.59
N ASP A 19 -6.74 -12.70 -1.81
CA ASP A 19 -5.34 -12.92 -2.18
C ASP A 19 -4.35 -12.05 -1.40
N VAL A 20 -4.80 -10.91 -0.88
CA VAL A 20 -4.01 -10.05 0.01
C VAL A 20 -3.65 -10.75 1.32
N LEU A 21 -4.43 -11.76 1.73
CA LEU A 21 -4.25 -12.51 2.98
C LEU A 21 -3.62 -13.91 2.76
N SER A 22 -3.21 -14.26 1.54
CA SER A 22 -2.82 -15.64 1.20
C SER A 22 -1.54 -16.12 1.90
N GLN A 23 -0.64 -15.19 2.24
CA GLN A 23 0.67 -15.45 2.88
C GLN A 23 0.68 -15.12 4.39
N ILE A 24 -0.48 -14.95 5.03
CA ILE A 24 -0.52 -14.75 6.48
C ILE A 24 0.04 -15.98 7.20
N ALA A 25 1.00 -15.74 8.09
CA ALA A 25 1.59 -16.74 8.93
C ALA A 25 0.75 -17.02 10.18
N ASN A 26 0.91 -18.21 10.76
CA ASN A 26 0.27 -18.55 12.04
C ASN A 26 0.72 -17.59 13.16
N THR A 27 1.96 -17.10 13.09
CA THR A 27 2.51 -16.13 14.03
C THR A 27 1.78 -14.79 13.97
N ASP A 28 1.36 -14.32 12.79
CA ASP A 28 0.65 -13.04 12.64
C ASP A 28 -0.71 -13.06 13.38
N PHE A 29 -1.40 -14.21 13.29
CA PHE A 29 -2.65 -14.45 13.99
C PHE A 29 -2.44 -14.47 15.51
N LEU A 30 -1.40 -15.17 15.97
CA LEU A 30 -1.06 -15.23 17.39
C LEU A 30 -0.57 -13.88 17.93
N GLN A 31 0.16 -13.09 17.13
CA GLN A 31 0.54 -11.72 17.48
C GLN A 31 -0.69 -10.85 17.71
N SER A 32 -1.70 -10.93 16.85
CA SER A 32 -2.98 -10.20 17.06
C SER A 32 -3.66 -10.63 18.36
N CYS A 33 -3.75 -11.94 18.63
CA CYS A 33 -4.32 -12.44 19.90
C CYS A 33 -3.51 -11.95 21.13
N THR A 34 -2.18 -11.91 21.00
CA THR A 34 -1.26 -11.47 22.06
C THR A 34 -1.37 -9.97 22.32
N LEU A 35 -1.51 -9.15 21.27
CA LEU A 35 -1.78 -7.71 21.39
C LEU A 35 -3.08 -7.46 22.17
N LEU A 36 -4.16 -8.15 21.80
CA LEU A 36 -5.46 -8.03 22.47
C LEU A 36 -5.36 -8.49 23.94
N HIS A 37 -4.70 -9.61 24.20
CA HIS A 37 -4.51 -10.11 25.55
C HIS A 37 -3.72 -9.15 26.45
N THR A 38 -2.54 -8.73 26.00
CA THR A 38 -1.66 -7.86 26.80
C THR A 38 -2.27 -6.46 26.98
N ARG A 39 -3.02 -5.96 25.98
CA ARG A 39 -3.85 -4.75 26.10
C ARG A 39 -4.92 -4.88 27.17
N ASP A 40 -5.71 -5.95 27.16
CA ASP A 40 -6.76 -6.15 28.16
C ASP A 40 -6.20 -6.33 29.58
N VAL A 41 -5.07 -7.03 29.72
CA VAL A 41 -4.35 -7.15 31.00
C VAL A 41 -3.93 -5.77 31.50
N ARG A 42 -3.40 -4.92 30.63
CA ARG A 42 -3.03 -3.55 30.99
C ARG A 42 -4.25 -2.72 31.41
N LEU A 43 -5.32 -2.72 30.62
CA LEU A 43 -6.55 -1.96 30.91
C LEU A 43 -7.20 -2.40 32.23
N ALA A 44 -7.17 -3.69 32.54
CA ALA A 44 -7.67 -4.20 33.82
C ALA A 44 -6.85 -3.66 35.01
N LYS A 45 -5.53 -3.54 34.86
CA LYS A 45 -4.64 -2.95 35.89
C LYS A 45 -4.82 -1.44 36.02
N GLU A 46 -5.02 -0.73 34.91
CA GLU A 46 -5.39 0.70 34.91
C GLU A 46 -6.71 0.93 35.64
N THR A 47 -7.73 0.10 35.36
CA THR A 47 -9.04 0.17 36.04
C THR A 47 -8.93 -0.15 37.54
N ALA A 48 -7.99 -1.01 37.93
CA ALA A 48 -7.66 -1.30 39.33
C ALA A 48 -6.84 -0.19 40.01
N GLY A 49 -6.54 0.91 39.32
CA GLY A 49 -5.90 2.10 39.88
C GLY A 49 -4.38 2.15 39.80
N LEU A 50 -3.73 1.16 39.16
CA LEU A 50 -2.28 1.18 38.93
C LEU A 50 -1.94 2.25 37.89
N ARG A 51 -0.75 2.86 38.00
CA ARG A 51 -0.31 3.93 37.10
C ARG A 51 1.11 3.73 36.60
N ASP A 52 1.43 4.40 35.50
CA ASP A 52 2.77 4.55 34.96
C ASP A 52 3.58 3.23 34.87
N LYS A 53 4.69 3.14 35.61
CA LYS A 53 5.65 2.03 35.55
C LYS A 53 5.11 0.73 36.14
N GLU A 54 4.03 0.78 36.90
CA GLU A 54 3.38 -0.41 37.47
C GLU A 54 2.50 -1.14 36.46
N LEU A 55 2.17 -0.47 35.34
CA LEU A 55 1.32 -1.03 34.30
C LEU A 55 2.10 -1.99 33.41
N PRO A 56 1.57 -3.19 33.16
CA PRO A 56 2.21 -4.13 32.25
C PRO A 56 2.26 -3.52 30.84
N LYS A 57 3.32 -3.87 30.10
CA LYS A 57 3.50 -3.42 28.73
C LYS A 57 2.54 -4.18 27.81
N ILE A 58 1.98 -3.48 26.85
CA ILE A 58 1.37 -4.11 25.67
C ILE A 58 2.51 -4.62 24.81
N SER A 59 2.42 -5.85 24.32
CA SER A 59 3.50 -6.50 23.57
C SER A 59 2.97 -7.61 22.67
N CYS A 60 3.67 -7.84 21.57
CA CYS A 60 3.46 -8.98 20.68
C CYS A 60 4.78 -9.61 20.22
N ASN A 61 5.84 -9.38 21.01
CA ASN A 61 7.13 -10.02 20.77
C ASN A 61 7.05 -11.53 21.00
N ARG A 62 8.11 -12.22 20.58
CA ARG A 62 8.20 -13.68 20.69
C ARG A 62 7.93 -14.21 22.09
N ASP A 63 8.50 -13.59 23.12
CA ASP A 63 8.32 -14.03 24.52
C ASP A 63 6.86 -13.89 24.97
N SER A 64 6.21 -12.78 24.59
CA SER A 64 4.79 -12.55 24.91
C SER A 64 3.89 -13.53 24.15
N LEU A 65 4.24 -13.87 22.91
CA LEU A 65 3.52 -14.83 22.09
C LEU A 65 3.62 -16.25 22.67
N LEU A 66 4.80 -16.66 23.12
CA LEU A 66 5.01 -17.94 23.81
C LEU A 66 4.29 -18.00 25.16
N GLY A 67 4.13 -16.85 25.81
CA GLY A 67 3.40 -16.69 27.06
C GLY A 67 1.89 -16.58 26.92
N LEU A 68 1.32 -16.60 25.70
CA LEU A 68 -0.12 -16.42 25.49
C LEU A 68 -0.92 -17.57 26.12
N PRO A 69 -1.78 -17.30 27.13
CA PRO A 69 -2.60 -18.35 27.75
C PRO A 69 -3.62 -18.95 26.78
N LEU A 70 -3.95 -20.23 26.93
CA LEU A 70 -4.91 -20.92 26.06
C LEU A 70 -6.33 -20.33 26.15
N ASP A 71 -6.75 -19.96 27.36
CA ASP A 71 -8.03 -19.28 27.59
C ASP A 71 -8.06 -17.90 26.94
N ALA A 72 -6.95 -17.15 26.97
CA ALA A 72 -6.81 -15.89 26.25
C ALA A 72 -6.90 -16.09 24.73
N TYR A 73 -6.19 -17.08 24.17
CA TYR A 73 -6.33 -17.42 22.74
C TYR A 73 -7.79 -17.72 22.39
N ARG A 74 -8.45 -18.58 23.16
CA ARG A 74 -9.87 -18.94 22.94
C ARG A 74 -10.79 -17.73 23.02
N LYS A 75 -10.52 -16.79 23.92
CA LYS A 75 -11.29 -15.55 24.07
C LYS A 75 -11.22 -14.67 22.80
N TYR A 76 -10.04 -14.52 22.19
CA TYR A 76 -9.84 -13.55 21.10
C TYR A 76 -9.88 -14.15 19.69
N ALA A 77 -9.71 -15.47 19.54
CA ALA A 77 -9.50 -16.06 18.23
C ALA A 77 -10.64 -15.78 17.22
N ASP A 78 -11.90 -15.76 17.66
CA ASP A 78 -13.03 -15.47 16.76
C ASP A 78 -13.08 -14.01 16.31
N SER A 79 -12.84 -13.06 17.22
CA SER A 79 -12.81 -11.64 16.85
C SER A 79 -11.60 -11.30 16.01
N VAL A 80 -10.43 -11.90 16.28
CA VAL A 80 -9.22 -11.76 15.47
C VAL A 80 -9.43 -12.32 14.07
N GLU A 81 -10.05 -13.49 13.93
CA GLU A 81 -10.42 -14.04 12.63
C GLU A 81 -11.30 -13.06 11.82
N GLY A 82 -12.36 -12.53 12.45
CA GLY A 82 -13.19 -11.50 11.85
C GLY A 82 -12.40 -10.23 11.50
N GLY A 83 -11.46 -9.83 12.35
CA GLY A 83 -10.57 -8.70 12.13
C GLY A 83 -9.70 -8.84 10.89
N PHE A 84 -9.10 -10.02 10.67
CA PHE A 84 -8.32 -10.29 9.46
C PHE A 84 -9.17 -10.23 8.19
N ILE A 85 -10.41 -10.73 8.25
CA ILE A 85 -11.35 -10.67 7.13
C ILE A 85 -11.66 -9.21 6.75
N GLU A 86 -11.96 -8.36 7.75
CA GLU A 86 -12.23 -6.94 7.54
C GLU A 86 -10.97 -6.17 7.09
N ALA A 87 -9.79 -6.51 7.62
CA ALA A 87 -8.52 -5.93 7.17
C ALA A 87 -8.27 -6.23 5.68
N GLY A 88 -8.51 -7.46 5.23
CA GLY A 88 -8.42 -7.81 3.81
C GLY A 88 -9.42 -7.05 2.94
N ALA A 89 -10.66 -6.88 3.40
CA ALA A 89 -11.65 -6.08 2.70
C ALA A 89 -11.22 -4.61 2.56
N MET A 90 -10.68 -4.02 3.63
CA MET A 90 -10.16 -2.65 3.61
C MET A 90 -8.95 -2.49 2.68
N LEU A 91 -8.04 -3.46 2.63
CA LEU A 91 -6.91 -3.43 1.70
C LEU A 91 -7.39 -3.51 0.24
N ASN A 92 -8.40 -4.33 -0.04
CA ASN A 92 -9.03 -4.35 -1.36
C ASN A 92 -9.71 -3.02 -1.73
N GLU A 93 -10.37 -2.34 -0.78
CA GLU A 93 -10.90 -0.98 -0.98
C GLU A 93 -9.80 0.03 -1.34
N MET A 94 -8.59 -0.17 -0.82
CA MET A 94 -7.39 0.60 -1.13
C MET A 94 -6.63 0.11 -2.38
N LYS A 95 -7.22 -0.81 -3.15
CA LYS A 95 -6.65 -1.44 -4.36
C LYS A 95 -5.38 -2.26 -4.11
N ILE A 96 -5.17 -2.74 -2.89
CA ILE A 96 -4.10 -3.68 -2.53
C ILE A 96 -4.70 -5.09 -2.56
N ILE A 97 -4.54 -5.76 -3.70
CA ILE A 97 -5.24 -7.04 -3.99
C ILE A 97 -4.37 -8.25 -3.68
N TRP A 98 -3.07 -8.20 -3.98
CA TRP A 98 -2.17 -9.33 -3.81
C TRP A 98 -1.29 -9.15 -2.58
N HIS A 99 -0.94 -10.26 -1.92
CA HIS A 99 -0.05 -10.21 -0.73
C HIS A 99 1.28 -9.48 -1.00
N ARG A 100 1.82 -9.59 -2.22
CA ARG A 100 3.09 -8.95 -2.63
C ARG A 100 2.99 -7.42 -2.67
N ASP A 101 1.80 -6.89 -2.88
CA ASP A 101 1.52 -5.45 -3.00
C ASP A 101 1.31 -4.79 -1.63
N VAL A 102 1.21 -5.58 -0.56
CA VAL A 102 1.13 -5.05 0.81
C VAL A 102 2.47 -4.37 1.14
N PRO A 103 2.47 -3.06 1.47
CA PRO A 103 3.70 -2.34 1.77
C PRO A 103 4.44 -2.93 2.96
N TYR A 104 3.72 -3.19 4.06
CA TYR A 104 4.21 -3.87 5.24
C TYR A 104 3.18 -4.93 5.70
N PRO A 105 3.50 -6.23 5.63
CA PRO A 105 2.62 -7.28 6.17
C PRO A 105 2.13 -7.03 7.61
N PRO A 106 2.95 -6.48 8.53
CA PRO A 106 2.50 -6.14 9.88
C PRO A 106 1.35 -5.11 9.96
N GLN A 107 1.13 -4.27 8.94
CA GLN A 107 -0.06 -3.40 8.93
C GLN A 107 -1.37 -4.22 8.91
N ILE A 108 -1.36 -5.42 8.34
CA ILE A 108 -2.51 -6.34 8.40
C ILE A 108 -2.80 -6.73 9.86
N ILE A 109 -1.77 -7.00 10.66
CA ILE A 109 -1.87 -7.36 12.08
C ILE A 109 -2.50 -6.20 12.88
N ALA A 110 -2.03 -4.97 12.63
CA ALA A 110 -2.58 -3.78 13.27
C ALA A 110 -4.06 -3.58 12.93
N LEU A 111 -4.41 -3.59 11.63
CA LEU A 111 -5.79 -3.45 11.17
C LEU A 111 -6.68 -4.55 11.75
N ALA A 112 -6.25 -5.81 11.66
CA ALA A 112 -7.00 -6.93 12.19
C ALA A 112 -7.24 -6.81 13.69
N SER A 113 -6.23 -6.38 14.45
CA SER A 113 -6.34 -6.14 15.88
C SER A 113 -7.33 -5.01 16.20
N VAL A 114 -7.30 -3.89 15.47
CA VAL A 114 -8.24 -2.78 15.67
C VAL A 114 -9.67 -3.20 15.32
N PHE A 115 -9.89 -3.89 14.20
CA PHE A 115 -11.20 -4.42 13.83
C PHE A 115 -11.72 -5.45 14.85
N ALA A 116 -10.83 -6.28 15.42
CA ALA A 116 -11.17 -7.25 16.44
C ALA A 116 -11.60 -6.60 17.76
N VAL A 117 -10.98 -5.49 18.15
CA VAL A 117 -11.31 -4.75 19.39
C VAL A 117 -12.59 -3.93 19.22
N LEU A 118 -12.73 -3.19 18.12
CA LEU A 118 -13.81 -2.23 17.93
C LEU A 118 -15.06 -2.84 17.25
N GLY A 119 -14.92 -3.99 16.61
CA GLY A 119 -16.03 -4.67 15.93
C GLY A 119 -16.70 -3.77 14.89
N LYS A 120 -17.98 -3.42 15.13
CA LYS A 120 -18.79 -2.61 14.21
C LYS A 120 -18.34 -1.15 14.15
N GLU A 121 -17.78 -0.60 15.23
CA GLU A 121 -17.38 0.82 15.30
C GLU A 121 -16.26 1.14 14.31
N ALA A 122 -15.34 0.21 14.09
CA ALA A 122 -14.26 0.33 13.11
C ALA A 122 -14.73 0.27 11.65
N ARG A 123 -15.98 -0.13 11.38
CA ARG A 123 -16.51 -0.33 10.01
C ARG A 123 -17.22 0.89 9.44
N THR A 124 -17.39 1.94 10.25
CA THR A 124 -17.98 3.20 9.80
C THR A 124 -17.05 3.91 8.81
N ALA A 125 -17.62 4.74 7.92
CA ALA A 125 -16.83 5.50 6.96
C ALA A 125 -15.79 6.40 7.64
N ALA A 126 -16.16 7.06 8.76
CA ALA A 126 -15.25 7.90 9.54
C ALA A 126 -14.09 7.09 10.18
N ALA A 127 -14.38 5.90 10.72
CA ALA A 127 -13.34 5.03 11.27
C ALA A 127 -12.40 4.51 10.17
N LYS A 128 -12.95 4.07 9.03
CA LYS A 128 -12.16 3.65 7.87
C LYS A 128 -11.29 4.77 7.31
N GLN A 129 -11.77 6.02 7.30
CA GLN A 129 -10.96 7.17 6.89
C GLN A 129 -9.77 7.39 7.82
N LYS A 130 -9.96 7.32 9.15
CA LYS A 130 -8.87 7.39 10.14
C LYS A 130 -7.86 6.26 9.96
N LEU A 131 -8.34 5.03 9.79
CA LEU A 131 -7.50 3.86 9.54
C LEU A 131 -6.72 3.99 8.23
N ALA A 132 -7.34 4.49 7.16
CA ALA A 132 -6.68 4.75 5.89
C ALA A 132 -5.60 5.82 6.03
N GLN A 133 -5.88 6.93 6.73
CA GLN A 133 -4.90 7.98 7.00
C GLN A 133 -3.68 7.42 7.74
N TRP A 134 -3.89 6.61 8.78
CA TRP A 134 -2.81 5.93 9.49
C TRP A 134 -2.04 4.97 8.59
N PHE A 135 -2.75 4.16 7.81
CA PHE A 135 -2.14 3.19 6.88
C PHE A 135 -1.20 3.91 5.90
N TRP A 136 -1.70 4.94 5.20
CA TRP A 136 -0.91 5.70 4.24
C TRP A 136 0.25 6.44 4.89
N SER A 137 0.04 7.03 6.07
CA SER A 137 1.11 7.73 6.79
C SER A 137 2.23 6.79 7.20
N VAL A 138 1.92 5.61 7.74
CA VAL A 138 2.92 4.60 8.11
C VAL A 138 3.67 4.07 6.88
N THR A 139 2.95 3.83 5.78
CA THR A 139 3.52 3.33 4.54
C THR A 139 4.45 4.36 3.88
N LEU A 140 3.98 5.59 3.69
CA LEU A 140 4.71 6.63 2.97
C LEU A 140 5.80 7.27 3.83
N GLY A 141 5.62 7.32 5.15
CA GLY A 141 6.68 7.69 6.10
C GLY A 141 7.63 6.54 6.44
N GLU A 142 7.49 5.38 5.79
CA GLU A 142 8.36 4.19 5.92
C GLU A 142 8.59 3.72 7.37
N LEU A 143 7.61 3.96 8.25
CA LEU A 143 7.78 3.79 9.69
C LEU A 143 7.93 2.34 10.11
N TYR A 144 7.39 1.38 9.35
CA TYR A 144 7.37 -0.04 9.72
C TYR A 144 8.56 -0.84 9.17
N GLY A 145 9.56 -0.17 8.58
CA GLY A 145 10.81 -0.79 8.13
C GLY A 145 11.67 -1.37 9.26
N SER A 146 11.43 -0.96 10.51
CA SER A 146 12.11 -1.49 11.70
C SER A 146 11.24 -1.40 12.95
N SER A 147 11.64 -2.10 14.02
CA SER A 147 10.98 -2.06 15.34
C SER A 147 9.48 -2.38 15.30
N THR A 148 9.08 -3.26 14.37
CA THR A 148 7.69 -3.55 14.02
C THR A 148 6.83 -3.91 15.23
N GLU A 149 7.29 -4.83 16.09
CA GLU A 149 6.50 -5.31 17.24
C GLU A 149 6.22 -4.18 18.25
N SER A 150 7.23 -3.34 18.52
CA SER A 150 7.08 -2.17 19.38
C SER A 150 6.11 -1.15 18.80
N ARG A 151 6.12 -0.95 17.47
CA ARG A 151 5.19 -0.06 16.79
C ARG A 151 3.76 -0.61 16.79
N LEU A 152 3.58 -1.92 16.59
CA LEU A 152 2.27 -2.56 16.71
C LEU A 152 1.69 -2.39 18.12
N ALA A 153 2.49 -2.68 19.14
CA ALA A 153 2.11 -2.55 20.54
C ALA A 153 1.74 -1.10 20.95
N ARG A 154 2.28 -0.11 20.24
CA ARG A 154 1.96 1.31 20.39
C ARG A 154 0.72 1.73 19.58
N ASP A 155 0.72 1.43 18.29
CA ASP A 155 -0.24 1.99 17.35
C ASP A 155 -1.64 1.39 17.52
N VAL A 156 -1.75 0.09 17.81
CA VAL A 156 -3.06 -0.56 17.99
C VAL A 156 -3.89 0.08 19.11
N PRO A 157 -3.39 0.25 20.35
CA PRO A 157 -4.18 0.92 21.39
C PRO A 157 -4.47 2.39 21.06
N GLU A 158 -3.50 3.12 20.48
CA GLU A 158 -3.71 4.53 20.08
C GLU A 158 -4.80 4.67 19.00
N LEU A 159 -4.83 3.77 18.01
CA LEU A 159 -5.87 3.74 16.98
C LEU A 159 -7.24 3.41 17.57
N VAL A 160 -7.31 2.43 18.46
CA VAL A 160 -8.55 2.04 19.15
C VAL A 160 -9.14 3.25 19.90
N ASP A 161 -8.32 3.96 20.67
CA ASP A 161 -8.79 5.10 21.44
C ASP A 161 -9.11 6.31 20.58
N TRP A 162 -8.33 6.57 19.52
CA TRP A 162 -8.60 7.65 18.58
C TRP A 162 -9.90 7.45 17.81
N ILE A 163 -10.18 6.22 17.35
CA ILE A 163 -11.42 5.91 16.63
C ILE A 163 -12.62 5.97 17.58
N SER A 164 -12.47 5.48 18.81
CA SER A 164 -13.52 5.53 19.84
C SER A 164 -13.77 6.94 20.42
N GLY A 165 -12.99 7.95 20.04
CA GLY A 165 -13.08 9.31 20.58
C GLY A 165 -12.58 9.44 22.03
N ARG A 166 -11.85 8.45 22.56
CA ARG A 166 -11.28 8.46 23.92
C ARG A 166 -9.84 8.97 23.97
N GLY A 167 -9.15 9.02 22.83
CA GLY A 167 -7.75 9.39 22.71
C GLY A 167 -7.48 10.40 21.61
N GLN A 168 -6.26 10.96 21.65
CA GLN A 168 -5.75 11.80 20.57
C GLN A 168 -5.34 10.96 19.36
N LYS A 169 -4.96 11.62 18.26
CA LYS A 169 -4.43 10.95 17.08
C LYS A 169 -3.17 10.12 17.43
N PRO A 170 -2.92 8.98 16.75
CA PRO A 170 -1.73 8.17 16.97
C PRO A 170 -0.44 8.96 16.68
N ARG A 171 0.60 8.70 17.47
CA ARG A 171 1.91 9.37 17.30
C ARG A 171 2.55 9.09 15.95
N SER A 172 2.29 7.92 15.36
CA SER A 172 2.73 7.58 14.00
C SER A 172 2.29 8.61 12.95
N LEU A 173 1.15 9.28 13.14
CA LEU A 173 0.70 10.33 12.22
C LEU A 173 1.55 11.59 12.28
N ASP A 174 2.16 11.89 13.43
CA ASP A 174 3.08 13.01 13.59
C ASP A 174 4.49 12.64 13.10
N GLU A 175 4.96 11.44 13.46
CA GLU A 175 6.26 10.91 13.07
C GLU A 175 6.43 10.72 11.56
N ALA A 176 5.36 10.32 10.86
CA ALA A 176 5.43 9.99 9.44
C ALA A 176 5.71 11.23 8.58
N LEU A 177 6.86 11.36 7.93
CA LEU A 177 7.14 12.48 7.04
C LEU A 177 7.44 11.94 5.64
N PHE A 178 6.92 12.61 4.62
CA PHE A 178 7.29 12.33 3.24
C PHE A 178 8.04 13.53 2.67
N GLN A 179 9.32 13.36 2.38
CA GLN A 179 10.13 14.36 1.72
C GLN A 179 9.88 14.30 0.22
N ARG A 180 9.63 15.45 -0.42
CA ARG A 180 9.32 15.50 -1.86
C ARG A 180 10.40 14.81 -2.71
N ASP A 181 11.67 15.00 -2.36
CA ASP A 181 12.82 14.41 -3.07
C ASP A 181 12.84 12.87 -3.01
N ARG A 182 12.12 12.26 -2.07
CA ARG A 182 11.94 10.80 -2.01
C ARG A 182 11.30 10.27 -3.29
N LEU A 183 10.45 11.05 -3.98
CA LEU A 183 9.90 10.66 -5.30
C LEU A 183 10.99 10.39 -6.35
N LEU A 184 12.15 11.04 -6.26
CA LEU A 184 13.24 10.90 -7.21
C LEU A 184 14.12 9.67 -6.89
N SER A 185 14.18 9.26 -5.62
CA SER A 185 14.95 8.08 -5.20
C SER A 185 14.13 6.79 -5.12
N LEU A 186 12.79 6.85 -5.12
CA LEU A 186 11.92 5.67 -5.18
C LEU A 186 12.02 4.99 -6.55
N ARG A 187 12.84 3.93 -6.64
CA ARG A 187 13.11 3.20 -7.88
C ARG A 187 12.69 1.74 -7.79
N SER A 188 12.80 1.15 -6.60
CA SER A 188 12.54 -0.27 -6.37
C SER A 188 11.08 -0.56 -6.06
N ARG A 189 10.53 -1.59 -6.70
CA ARG A 189 9.16 -2.10 -6.45
C ARG A 189 9.00 -2.74 -5.07
N LEU A 190 10.11 -3.09 -4.43
CA LEU A 190 10.10 -3.70 -3.10
C LEU A 190 9.88 -2.67 -2.00
N SER A 191 10.19 -1.40 -2.25
CA SER A 191 10.01 -0.30 -1.31
C SER A 191 8.54 -0.15 -0.88
N ALA A 192 8.32 0.05 0.41
CA ALA A 192 6.98 0.20 0.95
C ALA A 192 6.32 1.49 0.44
N ALA A 193 7.06 2.60 0.40
CA ALA A 193 6.55 3.86 -0.15
C ALA A 193 6.23 3.73 -1.65
N TYR A 194 7.04 2.95 -2.39
CA TYR A 194 6.76 2.66 -3.80
C TYR A 194 5.44 1.88 -3.96
N LYS A 195 5.26 0.78 -3.21
CA LYS A 195 4.00 0.02 -3.21
C LYS A 195 2.80 0.87 -2.80
N GLY A 196 3.00 1.73 -1.79
CA GLY A 196 1.99 2.67 -1.32
C GLY A 196 1.55 3.67 -2.39
N LEU A 197 2.50 4.30 -3.08
CA LEU A 197 2.20 5.26 -4.14
C LEU A 197 1.55 4.58 -5.36
N HIS A 198 1.99 3.37 -5.71
CA HIS A 198 1.34 2.56 -6.73
C HIS A 198 -0.13 2.26 -6.37
N ALA A 199 -0.40 1.82 -5.13
CA ALA A 199 -1.75 1.58 -4.65
C ALA A 199 -2.60 2.86 -4.60
N LEU A 200 -2.02 4.00 -4.22
CA LEU A 200 -2.71 5.29 -4.26
C LEU A 200 -3.09 5.71 -5.68
N LEU A 201 -2.20 5.53 -6.66
CA LEU A 201 -2.50 5.83 -8.06
C LEU A 201 -3.63 4.94 -8.59
N MET A 202 -3.59 3.65 -8.25
CA MET A 202 -4.67 2.72 -8.57
C MET A 202 -6.00 3.14 -7.93
N LYS A 203 -5.96 3.57 -6.66
CA LYS A 203 -7.14 4.05 -5.92
C LYS A 203 -7.67 5.38 -6.47
N HIS A 204 -6.81 6.25 -7.01
CA HIS A 204 -7.21 7.46 -7.72
C HIS A 204 -8.02 7.13 -8.99
N GLY A 205 -7.87 5.91 -9.54
CA GLY A 205 -8.66 5.44 -10.68
C GLY A 205 -7.93 5.58 -12.00
N CYS A 206 -6.62 5.32 -12.00
CA CYS A 206 -5.84 5.24 -13.23
C CYS A 206 -6.42 4.18 -14.19
N ARG A 207 -6.40 4.46 -15.49
CA ARG A 207 -7.03 3.63 -16.54
C ARG A 207 -6.00 3.10 -17.52
N ASP A 208 -6.12 1.85 -17.93
CA ASP A 208 -5.22 1.29 -18.95
C ASP A 208 -5.23 2.10 -20.26
N PHE A 209 -4.05 2.42 -20.80
CA PHE A 209 -3.88 3.30 -21.95
C PHE A 209 -4.59 2.80 -23.22
N ILE A 210 -4.65 1.49 -23.42
CA ILE A 210 -5.30 0.89 -24.59
C ILE A 210 -6.77 0.58 -24.31
N SER A 211 -7.03 -0.24 -23.29
CA SER A 211 -8.39 -0.74 -23.06
C SER A 211 -9.30 0.29 -22.40
N GLY A 212 -8.75 1.38 -21.85
CA GLY A 212 -9.50 2.41 -21.12
C GLY A 212 -10.15 1.89 -19.83
N ARG A 213 -9.93 0.62 -19.48
CA ARG A 213 -10.54 -0.03 -18.32
C ARG A 213 -9.92 0.53 -17.04
N GLY A 214 -10.78 0.77 -16.04
CA GLY A 214 -10.34 1.08 -14.69
C GLY A 214 -9.70 -0.12 -14.00
N VAL A 215 -8.96 0.16 -12.92
CA VAL A 215 -8.20 -0.83 -12.15
C VAL A 215 -9.06 -2.00 -11.66
N GLU A 216 -10.33 -1.76 -11.29
CA GLU A 216 -11.23 -2.82 -10.82
C GLU A 216 -11.41 -3.94 -11.83
N LEU A 217 -11.50 -3.58 -13.12
CA LEU A 217 -11.67 -4.57 -14.18
C LEU A 217 -10.33 -5.25 -14.50
N MET A 218 -9.24 -4.49 -14.54
CA MET A 218 -7.90 -5.04 -14.78
C MET A 218 -7.50 -6.08 -13.71
N THR A 219 -7.76 -5.77 -12.44
CA THR A 219 -7.49 -6.67 -11.32
C THR A 219 -8.41 -7.90 -11.31
N PHE A 220 -9.68 -7.76 -11.73
CA PHE A 220 -10.63 -8.87 -11.83
C PHE A 220 -10.24 -9.89 -12.91
N PHE A 221 -9.75 -9.44 -14.07
CA PHE A 221 -9.29 -10.33 -15.13
C PHE A 221 -7.89 -10.91 -14.89
N ASN A 222 -7.30 -10.62 -13.72
CA ASN A 222 -5.94 -11.03 -13.37
C ASN A 222 -4.91 -10.59 -14.43
N ASP A 223 -5.19 -9.46 -15.09
CA ASP A 223 -4.22 -8.84 -15.97
C ASP A 223 -3.01 -8.51 -15.09
N ARG A 224 -1.83 -9.05 -15.43
CA ARG A 224 -0.59 -8.69 -14.73
C ARG A 224 -0.37 -7.19 -14.98
N ILE A 225 -0.79 -6.37 -14.02
CA ILE A 225 -0.50 -4.94 -13.99
C ILE A 225 0.94 -4.81 -13.56
N ASP A 226 1.73 -4.24 -14.45
CA ASP A 226 3.14 -4.02 -14.22
C ASP A 226 3.44 -2.52 -14.36
N ILE A 227 4.60 -2.10 -13.89
CA ILE A 227 4.95 -0.69 -13.78
C ILE A 227 6.00 -0.38 -14.80
N HIS A 228 5.66 0.52 -15.70
CA HIS A 228 6.46 0.82 -16.87
C HIS A 228 6.77 2.30 -16.95
N HIS A 229 7.86 2.61 -17.65
CA HIS A 229 8.28 3.97 -17.88
C HIS A 229 7.31 4.70 -18.82
N VAL A 230 6.89 5.91 -18.46
CA VAL A 230 6.02 6.74 -19.31
C VAL A 230 6.80 7.32 -20.47
N PHE A 231 7.98 7.87 -20.21
CA PHE A 231 9.03 8.08 -21.21
C PHE A 231 9.93 6.83 -21.24
N PRO A 232 9.93 6.04 -22.33
CA PRO A 232 10.64 4.76 -22.35
C PRO A 232 12.13 4.90 -22.10
N GLN A 233 12.72 3.91 -21.44
CA GLN A 233 14.15 3.91 -21.09
C GLN A 233 15.06 4.12 -22.31
N ALA A 234 14.74 3.50 -23.46
CA ALA A 234 15.50 3.66 -24.69
C ALA A 234 15.51 5.13 -25.18
N TRP A 235 14.36 5.79 -25.12
CA TRP A 235 14.23 7.20 -25.44
C TRP A 235 15.02 8.07 -24.44
N CYS A 236 14.90 7.81 -23.14
CA CYS A 236 15.63 8.56 -22.11
C CYS A 236 17.14 8.46 -22.28
N LYS A 237 17.67 7.26 -22.55
CA LYS A 237 19.10 7.03 -22.81
C LYS A 237 19.58 7.81 -24.03
N LYS A 238 18.81 7.81 -25.12
CA LYS A 238 19.13 8.55 -26.35
C LYS A 238 19.18 10.07 -26.13
N ASN A 239 18.36 10.58 -25.21
CA ASN A 239 18.29 12.01 -24.88
C ASN A 239 19.19 12.41 -23.69
N GLY A 240 20.09 11.52 -23.24
CA GLY A 240 21.06 11.85 -22.19
C GLY A 240 20.47 11.99 -20.79
N ILE A 241 19.26 11.49 -20.54
CA ILE A 241 18.62 11.54 -19.23
C ILE A 241 19.24 10.47 -18.33
N SER A 242 19.65 10.88 -17.13
CA SER A 242 20.29 9.98 -16.17
C SER A 242 19.36 8.86 -15.68
N PRO A 243 19.85 7.62 -15.49
CA PRO A 243 19.08 6.52 -14.86
C PRO A 243 18.45 6.91 -13.52
N ASN A 244 19.16 7.70 -12.72
CA ASN A 244 18.68 8.16 -11.42
C ASN A 244 17.39 8.98 -11.50
N ILE A 245 17.12 9.59 -12.65
CA ILE A 245 15.92 10.39 -12.91
C ILE A 245 14.86 9.53 -13.61
N TYR A 246 15.20 8.89 -14.73
CA TYR A 246 14.17 8.16 -15.49
C TYR A 246 13.70 6.88 -14.80
N ASN A 247 14.48 6.27 -13.89
CA ASN A 247 14.05 5.09 -13.11
C ASN A 247 13.17 5.45 -11.90
N SER A 248 13.06 6.73 -11.55
CA SER A 248 12.25 7.18 -10.42
C SER A 248 10.76 6.89 -10.64
N ILE A 249 10.00 6.82 -9.55
CA ILE A 249 8.56 6.56 -9.60
C ILE A 249 7.78 7.64 -10.38
N VAL A 250 8.33 8.86 -10.50
CA VAL A 250 7.73 9.95 -11.27
C VAL A 250 7.55 9.57 -12.74
N ASN A 251 8.54 8.90 -13.34
CA ASN A 251 8.47 8.45 -14.73
C ASN A 251 7.84 7.05 -14.85
N LYS A 252 7.20 6.51 -13.81
CA LYS A 252 6.65 5.15 -13.81
C LYS A 252 5.14 5.16 -13.65
N THR A 253 4.45 4.21 -14.27
CA THR A 253 3.00 4.07 -14.13
C THR A 253 2.50 2.65 -14.36
N ALA A 254 1.36 2.33 -13.75
CA ALA A 254 0.73 1.02 -13.84
C ALA A 254 0.06 0.85 -15.20
N LEU A 255 0.42 -0.18 -15.96
CA LEU A 255 -0.20 -0.48 -17.26
C LEU A 255 -0.39 -1.99 -17.43
N SER A 256 -1.34 -2.39 -18.29
CA SER A 256 -1.43 -3.78 -18.72
C SER A 256 -0.23 -4.17 -19.60
N LYS A 257 0.05 -5.47 -19.68
CA LYS A 257 1.03 -6.04 -20.63
C LYS A 257 0.75 -5.59 -22.07
N GLN A 258 -0.52 -5.51 -22.48
CA GLN A 258 -0.92 -5.06 -23.82
C GLN A 258 -0.53 -3.59 -24.05
N SER A 259 -0.85 -2.71 -23.10
CA SER A 259 -0.46 -1.30 -23.14
C SER A 259 1.05 -1.12 -23.19
N ASN A 260 1.79 -1.89 -22.39
CA ASN A 260 3.25 -1.86 -22.39
C ASN A 260 3.85 -2.20 -23.76
N ILE A 261 3.36 -3.26 -24.41
CA ILE A 261 3.84 -3.66 -25.75
C ILE A 261 3.62 -2.53 -26.78
N ALA A 262 2.49 -1.79 -26.69
CA ALA A 262 2.21 -0.71 -27.62
C ALA A 262 3.03 0.56 -27.38
N ILE A 263 3.59 0.76 -26.18
CA ILE A 263 4.47 1.88 -25.87
C ILE A 263 5.84 1.71 -26.55
N SER A 264 6.38 0.49 -26.55
CA SER A 264 7.72 0.16 -27.09
C SER A 264 8.85 1.03 -26.50
N GLY A 265 9.94 1.25 -27.25
CA GLY A 265 11.05 2.16 -26.89
C GLY A 265 10.92 3.57 -27.50
N ASP A 266 9.78 3.88 -28.11
CA ASP A 266 9.58 5.11 -28.89
C ASP A 266 9.26 6.33 -28.00
N ALA A 267 9.33 7.53 -28.59
CA ALA A 267 8.93 8.75 -27.91
C ALA A 267 7.42 8.73 -27.57
N PRO A 268 6.97 9.39 -26.47
CA PRO A 268 5.55 9.51 -26.16
C PRO A 268 4.69 10.06 -27.29
N SER A 269 5.12 11.10 -27.98
CA SER A 269 4.40 11.64 -29.14
C SER A 269 4.10 10.57 -30.20
N VAL A 270 5.05 9.65 -30.42
CA VAL A 270 4.97 8.56 -31.41
C VAL A 270 4.05 7.45 -30.93
N TYR A 271 4.23 6.94 -29.70
CA TYR A 271 3.39 5.83 -29.23
C TYR A 271 1.95 6.28 -28.97
N LEU A 272 1.72 7.51 -28.52
CA LEU A 272 0.36 8.04 -28.33
C LEU A 272 -0.38 8.10 -29.66
N LYS A 273 0.28 8.61 -30.71
CA LYS A 273 -0.30 8.64 -32.06
C LYS A 273 -0.61 7.24 -32.57
N ARG A 274 0.28 6.28 -32.31
CA ARG A 274 0.08 4.87 -32.65
C ARG A 274 -1.11 4.24 -31.92
N ILE A 275 -1.32 4.58 -30.64
CA ILE A 275 -2.48 4.10 -29.87
C ILE A 275 -3.78 4.65 -30.46
N GLU A 276 -3.83 5.96 -30.75
CA GLU A 276 -4.97 6.61 -31.43
C GLU A 276 -5.32 5.91 -32.74
N ASP A 277 -4.32 5.71 -33.61
CA ASP A 277 -4.54 5.17 -34.95
C ASP A 277 -4.90 3.68 -34.92
N LYS A 278 -4.29 2.87 -34.03
CA LYS A 278 -4.54 1.42 -33.97
C LYS A 278 -5.80 1.04 -33.21
N GLN A 279 -6.16 1.79 -32.17
CA GLN A 279 -7.30 1.47 -31.31
C GLN A 279 -8.56 2.27 -31.67
N GLY A 280 -8.43 3.27 -32.56
CA GLY A 280 -9.54 4.15 -32.92
C GLY A 280 -10.01 5.02 -31.75
N ILE A 281 -9.18 5.19 -30.72
CA ILE A 281 -9.47 6.06 -29.57
C ILE A 281 -9.26 7.53 -29.99
N SER A 282 -10.17 8.42 -29.57
CA SER A 282 -10.02 9.83 -29.86
C SER A 282 -8.84 10.43 -29.07
N LYS A 283 -8.26 11.51 -29.60
CA LYS A 283 -7.21 12.27 -28.92
C LYS A 283 -7.63 12.66 -27.49
N GLN A 284 -8.87 13.15 -27.36
CA GLN A 284 -9.42 13.62 -26.09
C GLN A 284 -9.61 12.47 -25.08
N ASP A 285 -10.12 11.32 -25.53
CA ASP A 285 -10.32 10.18 -24.63
C ASP A 285 -8.98 9.64 -24.10
N LEU A 286 -7.95 9.59 -24.96
CA LEU A 286 -6.60 9.20 -24.54
C LEU A 286 -5.99 10.23 -23.58
N ASP A 287 -6.21 11.53 -23.83
CA ASP A 287 -5.78 12.60 -22.94
C ASP A 287 -6.44 12.47 -21.55
N ASP A 288 -7.73 12.12 -21.49
CA ASP A 288 -8.43 11.88 -20.23
C ASP A 288 -7.92 10.61 -19.53
N ILE A 289 -7.51 9.58 -20.28
CA ILE A 289 -6.85 8.41 -19.70
C ILE A 289 -5.52 8.81 -19.07
N LEU A 290 -4.66 9.56 -19.78
CA LEU A 290 -3.39 10.06 -19.25
C LEU A 290 -3.59 10.88 -17.96
N ARG A 291 -4.60 11.76 -17.92
CA ARG A 291 -4.92 12.54 -16.71
C ARG A 291 -5.30 11.68 -15.51
N SER A 292 -5.90 10.50 -15.73
CA SER A 292 -6.17 9.55 -14.63
C SER A 292 -4.90 8.97 -13.98
N HIS A 293 -3.74 9.11 -14.64
CA HIS A 293 -2.43 8.75 -14.11
C HIS A 293 -1.66 9.94 -13.53
N LEU A 294 -2.30 11.10 -13.37
CA LEU A 294 -1.65 12.37 -13.00
C LEU A 294 -0.60 12.82 -14.02
N ILE A 295 -0.89 12.62 -15.31
CA ILE A 295 -0.03 13.00 -16.43
C ILE A 295 -0.73 14.11 -17.22
N GLU A 296 -0.03 15.22 -17.46
CA GLU A 296 -0.50 16.27 -18.37
C GLU A 296 -0.16 15.87 -19.83
N PRO A 297 -1.16 15.64 -20.70
CA PRO A 297 -0.94 15.09 -22.03
C PRO A 297 -0.06 15.96 -22.94
N ASP A 298 -0.14 17.27 -22.81
CA ASP A 298 0.61 18.19 -23.67
C ASP A 298 2.12 17.92 -23.61
N TYR A 299 2.66 17.63 -22.43
CA TYR A 299 4.09 17.33 -22.26
C TYR A 299 4.52 16.01 -22.88
N LEU A 300 3.65 15.00 -22.93
CA LEU A 300 3.94 13.77 -23.66
C LEU A 300 3.85 14.00 -25.17
N ARG A 301 2.86 14.78 -25.63
CA ARG A 301 2.66 15.04 -27.06
C ARG A 301 3.78 15.89 -27.68
N SER A 302 4.46 16.71 -26.87
CA SER A 302 5.64 17.47 -27.27
C SER A 302 6.98 16.81 -26.90
N ASP A 303 6.96 15.59 -26.35
CA ASP A 303 8.13 14.89 -25.79
C ASP A 303 8.93 15.73 -24.77
N ASP A 304 8.26 16.64 -24.05
CA ASP A 304 8.86 17.52 -23.04
C ASP A 304 8.98 16.79 -21.70
N PHE A 305 10.10 16.08 -21.55
CA PHE A 305 10.39 15.28 -20.36
C PHE A 305 10.46 16.15 -19.09
N ASP A 306 11.09 17.31 -19.14
CA ASP A 306 11.33 18.14 -17.96
C ASP A 306 10.02 18.73 -17.43
N ALA A 307 9.16 19.23 -18.32
CA ALA A 307 7.85 19.74 -17.94
C ALA A 307 6.93 18.62 -17.43
N PHE A 308 6.95 17.45 -18.07
CA PHE A 308 6.27 16.24 -17.58
C PHE A 308 6.73 15.90 -16.16
N PHE A 309 8.04 15.81 -15.95
CA PHE A 309 8.62 15.36 -14.69
C PHE A 309 8.27 16.33 -13.56
N ALA A 310 8.40 17.64 -13.79
CA ALA A 310 8.05 18.67 -12.82
C ALA A 310 6.55 18.67 -12.47
N SER A 311 5.68 18.64 -13.49
CA SER A 311 4.23 18.64 -13.31
C SER A 311 3.74 17.39 -12.57
N ARG A 312 4.27 16.23 -12.94
CA ARG A 312 3.89 14.96 -12.32
C ARG A 312 4.41 14.82 -10.90
N THR A 313 5.64 15.28 -10.62
CA THR A 313 6.17 15.35 -9.26
C THR A 313 5.22 16.15 -8.36
N LYS A 314 4.76 17.33 -8.82
CA LYS A 314 3.79 18.15 -8.07
C LYS A 314 2.48 17.40 -7.82
N SER A 315 1.94 16.75 -8.85
CA SER A 315 0.67 16.02 -8.74
C SER A 315 0.75 14.82 -7.81
N LEU A 316 1.86 14.05 -7.85
CA LEU A 316 2.11 12.96 -6.92
C LEU A 316 2.28 13.46 -5.48
N SER A 317 2.97 14.58 -5.27
CA SER A 317 3.07 15.21 -3.95
C SER A 317 1.70 15.63 -3.39
N SER A 318 0.80 16.13 -4.25
CA SER A 318 -0.58 16.45 -3.84
C SER A 318 -1.37 15.20 -3.45
N LEU A 319 -1.24 14.11 -4.21
CA LEU A 319 -1.88 12.83 -3.88
C LEU A 319 -1.38 12.26 -2.52
N ILE A 320 -0.07 12.37 -2.27
CA ILE A 320 0.54 11.99 -0.98
C ILE A 320 0.00 12.86 0.16
N THR A 321 -0.08 14.17 -0.06
CA THR A 321 -0.61 15.13 0.92
C THR A 321 -2.04 14.79 1.33
N GLU A 322 -2.90 14.47 0.36
CA GLU A 322 -4.28 14.03 0.61
C GLU A 322 -4.32 12.72 1.41
N ALA A 323 -3.52 11.73 1.01
CA ALA A 323 -3.51 10.41 1.65
C ALA A 323 -3.03 10.44 3.12
N MET A 324 -1.98 11.23 3.40
CA MET A 324 -1.45 11.40 4.76
C MET A 324 -2.28 12.40 5.58
N GLY A 325 -3.07 13.26 4.94
CA GLY A 325 -3.79 14.36 5.57
C GLY A 325 -2.86 15.44 6.13
N LYS A 326 -1.65 15.57 5.58
CA LYS A 326 -0.69 16.63 5.91
C LYS A 326 0.29 16.90 4.76
N PRO A 327 0.86 18.12 4.66
CA PRO A 327 1.75 18.47 3.56
C PRO A 327 3.01 17.60 3.49
N VAL A 328 3.50 17.38 2.27
CA VAL A 328 4.86 16.88 2.04
C VAL A 328 5.90 17.90 2.50
N VAL A 329 7.09 17.43 2.87
CA VAL A 329 8.22 18.28 3.24
C VAL A 329 8.99 18.68 1.99
N GLU A 330 9.14 19.98 1.75
CA GLU A 330 9.83 20.54 0.58
C GLU A 330 11.36 20.67 0.76
N GLU A 331 11.87 20.60 2.00
CA GLU A 331 13.30 20.77 2.29
C GLU A 331 14.13 19.51 1.97
N GLN A 332 15.37 19.73 1.50
CA GLN A 332 16.38 18.72 1.21
C GLN A 332 16.84 18.02 2.50
N GLY A 333 16.18 16.92 2.86
CA GLY A 333 16.73 15.95 3.79
C GLY A 333 17.61 14.96 3.04
N THR A 334 18.71 14.52 3.66
CA THR A 334 19.53 13.42 3.14
C THR A 334 18.76 12.11 3.32
N ASN A 335 17.91 11.75 2.35
CA ASN A 335 17.34 10.41 2.31
C ASN A 335 18.44 9.40 1.96
N GLU A 336 18.41 8.24 2.60
CA GLU A 336 19.27 7.11 2.24
C GLU A 336 19.00 6.72 0.78
N GLU A 337 20.06 6.63 -0.02
CA GLU A 337 19.98 6.23 -1.42
C GLU A 337 19.53 4.77 -1.50
N GLU A 338 18.45 4.49 -2.25
CA GLU A 338 18.13 3.11 -2.62
C GLU A 338 19.20 2.61 -3.59
N SER A 339 20.01 1.63 -3.16
CA SER A 339 20.93 0.93 -4.06
C SER A 339 20.12 0.21 -5.14
N GLU A 340 20.39 0.51 -6.41
CA GLU A 340 19.84 -0.26 -7.53
C GLU A 340 20.41 -1.67 -7.47
N ASP A 341 19.66 -2.61 -6.89
CA ASP A 341 19.95 -4.02 -7.07
C ASP A 341 19.61 -4.32 -8.54
N SER A 342 20.63 -4.55 -9.36
CA SER A 342 20.51 -4.82 -10.79
C SER A 342 19.89 -6.20 -11.01
N THR A 343 18.64 -6.36 -10.61
CA THR A 343 17.80 -7.43 -11.11
C THR A 343 17.24 -6.93 -12.43
N ASN A 344 17.72 -7.55 -13.50
CA ASN A 344 17.23 -7.37 -14.85
C ASN A 344 15.73 -7.69 -14.84
N ASP A 345 14.88 -6.67 -14.73
CA ASP A 345 13.40 -6.75 -14.63
C ASP A 345 12.74 -7.26 -15.94
N SER A 346 13.44 -8.08 -16.73
CA SER A 346 12.95 -8.71 -17.94
C SER A 346 12.85 -10.25 -17.87
N GLU A 347 13.16 -10.89 -16.74
CA GLU A 347 13.11 -12.36 -16.62
C GLU A 347 12.40 -12.83 -15.34
N ILE A 348 11.07 -12.68 -15.30
CA ILE A 348 10.19 -13.60 -14.57
C ILE A 348 9.02 -13.98 -15.49
N ASP A 349 9.36 -14.56 -16.65
CA ASP A 349 8.46 -15.40 -17.44
C ASP A 349 9.15 -16.77 -17.52
N GLU A 350 9.05 -17.56 -16.45
CA GLU A 350 9.13 -19.03 -16.53
C GLU A 350 8.55 -19.65 -15.24
N ASP A 351 7.77 -20.73 -15.46
CA ASP A 351 7.16 -21.66 -14.51
C ASP A 351 5.88 -21.22 -13.74
N ARG A 352 4.69 -21.86 -13.87
CA ARG A 352 4.27 -23.13 -14.49
C ARG A 352 2.77 -23.11 -14.76
N GLU A 353 2.39 -23.55 -15.96
CA GLU A 353 1.17 -24.34 -16.15
C GLU A 353 1.40 -25.73 -15.54
N SER A 354 0.58 -26.09 -14.54
CA SER A 354 0.10 -27.46 -14.25
C SER A 354 -1.00 -27.39 -13.19
#